data_AF-A0A3D4D0H3-F1
#
_entry.id   AF-A0A3D4D0H3-F1
#
_cell.length_a   1.000
_cell.length_b   1.000
_cell.length_c   1.000
_cell.angle_alpha   90.00
_cell.angle_beta   90.00
_cell.angle_gamma   90.00
#
_symmetry.space_group_name_H-M   'P 1'
#
loop_
_entity.id
_entity.type
_entity.pdbx_description
1 polymer ?
#
loop_
_entity_poly.entity_id
_entity_poly.type
_entity_poly.pdbx_seq_one_letter_code
_entity_poly.pdbx_strand_id
1 'polypeptide(L)'
;MRYCLLSACCAFSLVSSGQAESSPDLTKEIAIIQAVGVEGIGNREAAAAFQKLSHADPSSLLPLLKAVEPSNAIARNWLRSAIEVIAERATAEGHPLPLSALRDFLNDRGQSPEARRLAFELMLAIDRGTTEGMIPSFIDDPSNELRRDAVAQILVEAKKQLADSDKAAAQTYRQALDAARDVDQIQEIAKAFTEMGLKIDLPRHFGFLTNWKVVGPFHNLERAGFAEKFAPEDNVTLDATYRGKEAEVAWQPLSTQDPYGKVDLNKPYGKLKEVTAYAYHEFTSGEAREAELRLGCKNAWKIWLNGELVFGRDEYHRGQRIDQYKMPIKLRKGSNTILLKLCQNEQKQDWTVQWEFQLRVCDAMGTAILATNRPEPSTTR
;
A
#
# COMPACT_ATOMS: atom_id res chain seq x y z
N MET A 1 61.73 10.10 -57.62
CA MET A 1 60.70 10.71 -56.76
C MET A 1 59.91 9.59 -56.11
N ARG A 2 60.15 9.31 -54.83
CA ARG A 2 59.39 8.37 -54.01
C ARG A 2 58.41 9.17 -53.16
N TYR A 3 57.11 8.96 -53.33
CA TYR A 3 56.08 9.54 -52.48
C TYR A 3 55.77 8.58 -51.32
N CYS A 4 56.01 9.03 -50.09
CA CYS A 4 55.56 8.39 -48.86
C CYS A 4 54.10 8.78 -48.60
N LEU A 5 53.22 7.80 -48.42
CA LEU A 5 51.89 7.97 -47.85
C LEU A 5 51.94 7.48 -46.39
N LEU A 6 51.85 8.42 -45.44
CA LEU A 6 51.54 8.12 -44.04
C LEU A 6 50.03 7.90 -43.93
N SER A 7 49.62 6.72 -43.47
CA SER A 7 48.24 6.45 -43.07
C SER A 7 48.20 6.48 -41.53
N ALA A 8 47.50 7.47 -40.97
CA ALA A 8 47.27 7.60 -39.54
C ALA A 8 46.01 6.81 -39.16
N CYS A 9 46.17 5.70 -38.43
CA CYS A 9 45.07 4.97 -37.81
C CYS A 9 44.71 5.64 -36.48
N CYS A 10 43.61 6.39 -36.45
CA CYS A 10 42.95 6.78 -35.20
C CYS A 10 42.17 5.59 -34.65
N ALA A 11 42.65 5.00 -33.56
CA ALA A 11 41.90 4.01 -32.79
C ALA A 11 40.83 4.75 -31.95
N PHE A 12 39.56 4.53 -32.29
CA PHE A 12 38.44 4.88 -31.42
C PHE A 12 38.33 3.83 -30.31
N SER A 13 38.73 4.20 -29.10
CA SER A 13 38.46 3.43 -27.89
C SER A 13 36.99 3.59 -27.52
N LEU A 14 36.18 2.57 -27.78
CA LEU A 14 34.85 2.44 -27.18
C LEU A 14 35.04 2.20 -25.67
N VAL A 15 34.68 3.19 -24.86
CA VAL A 15 34.54 3.02 -23.40
C VAL A 15 33.25 2.24 -23.18
N SER A 16 33.38 0.94 -22.92
CA SER A 16 32.29 0.11 -22.42
C SER A 16 31.94 0.56 -21.01
N SER A 17 30.72 1.06 -20.81
CA SER A 17 30.12 1.21 -19.48
C SER A 17 30.02 -0.18 -18.84
N GLY A 18 30.99 -0.52 -17.99
CA GLY A 18 31.06 -1.82 -17.33
C GLY A 18 29.91 -2.00 -16.33
N GLN A 19 28.86 -2.69 -16.74
CA GLN A 19 28.05 -3.44 -15.79
C GLN A 19 28.86 -4.68 -15.43
N ALA A 20 29.40 -4.74 -14.21
CA ALA A 20 30.03 -5.95 -13.71
C ALA A 20 28.98 -7.07 -13.64
N GLU A 21 29.12 -8.08 -14.49
CA GLU A 21 28.32 -9.31 -14.45
C GLU A 21 28.58 -10.03 -13.11
N SER A 22 27.51 -10.48 -12.44
CA SER A 22 27.63 -11.24 -11.20
C SER A 22 28.35 -12.55 -11.43
N SER A 23 29.17 -12.99 -10.47
CA SER A 23 29.82 -14.30 -10.59
C SER A 23 28.76 -15.42 -10.72
N PRO A 24 29.05 -16.50 -11.46
CA PRO A 24 28.13 -17.64 -11.56
C PRO A 24 27.76 -18.23 -10.19
N ASP A 25 28.69 -18.17 -9.23
CA ASP A 25 28.47 -18.65 -7.87
C ASP A 25 27.49 -17.74 -7.10
N LEU A 26 27.65 -16.42 -7.16
CA LEU A 26 26.73 -15.47 -6.54
C LEU A 26 25.29 -15.63 -7.07
N THR A 27 25.17 -15.76 -8.39
CA THR A 27 23.88 -15.91 -9.08
C THR A 27 23.16 -17.19 -8.62
N LYS A 28 23.91 -18.28 -8.44
CA LYS A 28 23.39 -19.56 -7.95
C LYS A 28 22.88 -19.46 -6.51
N GLU A 29 23.63 -18.83 -5.62
CA GLU A 29 23.24 -18.71 -4.21
C GLU A 29 22.01 -17.78 -4.04
N ILE A 30 21.90 -16.72 -4.85
CA ILE A 30 20.69 -15.89 -4.92
C ILE A 30 19.47 -16.72 -5.33
N ALA A 31 19.61 -17.55 -6.37
CA ALA A 31 18.52 -18.39 -6.86
C ALA A 31 18.04 -19.40 -5.79
N ILE A 32 18.96 -19.92 -4.96
CA ILE A 32 18.61 -20.82 -3.85
C ILE A 32 17.74 -20.08 -2.82
N ILE A 33 18.11 -18.84 -2.45
CA ILE A 33 17.30 -18.03 -1.54
C ILE A 33 15.93 -17.69 -2.14
N GLN A 34 15.88 -17.38 -3.44
CA GLN A 34 14.62 -17.08 -4.14
C GLN A 34 13.65 -18.26 -4.19
N ALA A 35 14.16 -19.49 -4.12
CA ALA A 35 13.36 -20.71 -4.11
C ALA A 35 12.70 -21.01 -2.75
N VAL A 36 12.99 -20.24 -1.69
CA VAL A 36 12.36 -20.43 -0.37
C VAL A 36 10.86 -20.21 -0.45
N GLY A 37 10.10 -21.15 0.13
CA GLY A 37 8.65 -21.14 0.14
C GLY A 37 8.04 -21.03 1.53
N VAL A 38 6.71 -21.13 1.57
CA VAL A 38 5.94 -21.22 2.82
C VAL A 38 6.26 -22.50 3.58
N GLU A 39 5.91 -22.54 4.87
CA GLU A 39 6.06 -23.73 5.73
C GLU A 39 7.49 -24.30 5.81
N GLY A 40 8.49 -23.45 5.58
CA GLY A 40 9.90 -23.80 5.70
C GLY A 40 10.51 -24.52 4.51
N ILE A 41 9.79 -24.61 3.38
CA ILE A 41 10.32 -25.17 2.13
C ILE A 41 11.59 -24.42 1.72
N GLY A 42 12.70 -25.15 1.54
CA GLY A 42 13.99 -24.60 1.10
C GLY A 42 14.80 -23.86 2.16
N ASN A 43 14.34 -23.80 3.42
CA ASN A 43 15.01 -23.02 4.47
C ASN A 43 16.45 -23.50 4.77
N ARG A 44 16.70 -24.81 4.72
CA ARG A 44 18.03 -25.35 5.02
C ARG A 44 19.04 -24.96 3.95
N GLU A 45 18.65 -25.09 2.70
CA GLU A 45 19.44 -24.70 1.53
C GLU A 45 19.68 -23.19 1.53
N ALA A 46 18.65 -22.40 1.84
CA ALA A 46 18.76 -20.96 1.97
C ALA A 46 19.64 -20.51 3.13
N ALA A 47 19.62 -21.21 4.28
CA ALA A 47 20.54 -20.91 5.37
C ALA A 47 22.00 -21.13 4.96
N ALA A 48 22.28 -22.21 4.20
CA ALA A 48 23.62 -22.45 3.67
C ALA A 48 24.02 -21.40 2.61
N ALA A 49 23.09 -21.02 1.72
CA ALA A 49 23.31 -19.98 0.72
C ALA A 49 23.56 -18.62 1.38
N PHE A 50 22.76 -18.26 2.39
CA PHE A 50 22.93 -17.07 3.19
C PHE A 50 24.33 -16.98 3.80
N GLN A 51 24.84 -18.07 4.39
CA GLN A 51 26.20 -18.07 4.94
C GLN A 51 27.24 -17.71 3.88
N LYS A 52 27.10 -18.21 2.64
CA LYS A 52 28.02 -17.85 1.55
C LYS A 52 27.85 -16.40 1.10
N LEU A 53 26.61 -15.96 0.89
CA LEU A 53 26.30 -14.60 0.45
C LEU A 53 26.78 -13.56 1.47
N SER A 54 26.55 -13.78 2.75
CA SER A 54 26.98 -12.89 3.83
C SER A 54 28.50 -12.72 3.92
N HIS A 55 29.28 -13.65 3.35
CA HIS A 55 30.72 -13.54 3.25
C HIS A 55 31.22 -12.96 1.90
N ALA A 56 30.32 -12.68 0.95
CA ALA A 56 30.66 -12.17 -0.38
C ALA A 56 31.20 -10.73 -0.35
N ASP A 57 32.00 -10.36 -1.34
CA ASP A 57 32.63 -9.03 -1.45
C ASP A 57 31.58 -7.89 -1.57
N PRO A 58 31.86 -6.66 -1.10
CA PRO A 58 30.95 -5.51 -1.23
C PRO A 58 30.45 -5.21 -2.65
N SER A 59 31.19 -5.62 -3.69
CA SER A 59 30.72 -5.57 -5.08
C SER A 59 29.43 -6.37 -5.34
N SER A 60 29.09 -7.32 -4.46
CA SER A 60 27.87 -8.14 -4.53
C SER A 60 26.60 -7.40 -4.09
N LEU A 61 26.72 -6.21 -3.48
CA LEU A 61 25.57 -5.45 -2.96
C LEU A 61 24.56 -5.09 -4.07
N LEU A 62 25.01 -4.60 -5.22
CA LEU A 62 24.09 -4.24 -6.32
C LEU A 62 23.37 -5.46 -6.92
N PRO A 63 24.05 -6.58 -7.23
CA PRO A 63 23.37 -7.82 -7.61
C PRO A 63 22.32 -8.29 -6.60
N LEU A 64 22.61 -8.22 -5.31
CA LEU A 64 21.68 -8.62 -4.25
C LEU A 64 20.47 -7.68 -4.16
N LEU A 65 20.68 -6.36 -4.26
CA LEU A 65 19.61 -5.37 -4.30
C LEU A 65 18.68 -5.60 -5.51
N LYS A 66 19.24 -5.87 -6.69
CA LYS A 66 18.46 -6.21 -7.90
C LYS A 66 17.65 -7.50 -7.73
N ALA A 67 18.14 -8.45 -6.93
CA ALA A 67 17.46 -9.71 -6.69
C ALA A 67 16.25 -9.59 -5.73
N VAL A 68 16.09 -8.47 -5.00
CA VAL A 68 14.98 -8.25 -4.08
C VAL A 68 13.63 -8.20 -4.81
N GLU A 69 13.53 -7.50 -5.94
CA GLU A 69 12.26 -7.33 -6.68
C GLU A 69 11.62 -8.67 -7.10
N PRO A 70 12.31 -9.57 -7.83
CA PRO A 70 11.73 -10.84 -8.24
C PRO A 70 11.53 -11.84 -7.09
N SER A 71 11.96 -11.51 -5.86
CA SER A 71 11.88 -12.40 -4.71
C SER A 71 10.51 -12.33 -4.02
N ASN A 72 10.05 -13.47 -3.49
CA ASN A 72 8.90 -13.50 -2.59
C ASN A 72 9.24 -12.88 -1.21
N ALA A 73 8.23 -12.60 -0.39
CA ALA A 73 8.42 -11.92 0.90
C ALA A 73 9.42 -12.60 1.85
N ILE A 74 9.51 -13.93 1.83
CA ILE A 74 10.45 -14.67 2.69
C ILE A 74 11.88 -14.51 2.16
N ALA A 75 12.07 -14.72 0.85
CA ALA A 75 13.36 -14.55 0.19
C ALA A 75 13.91 -13.11 0.30
N ARG A 76 13.03 -12.10 0.21
CA ARG A 76 13.41 -10.68 0.41
C ARG A 76 14.06 -10.44 1.78
N ASN A 77 13.54 -11.05 2.85
CA ASN A 77 14.12 -10.92 4.18
C ASN A 77 15.54 -11.52 4.25
N TRP A 78 15.73 -12.71 3.67
CA TRP A 78 17.05 -13.33 3.60
C TRP A 78 18.07 -12.48 2.84
N LEU A 79 17.68 -11.95 1.67
CA LEU A 79 18.55 -11.08 0.87
C LEU A 79 18.90 -9.78 1.59
N ARG A 80 17.90 -9.14 2.24
CA ARG A 80 18.13 -7.95 3.06
C ARG A 80 19.16 -8.22 4.16
N SER A 81 19.00 -9.31 4.92
CA SER A 81 19.96 -9.65 5.97
C SER A 81 21.36 -9.92 5.42
N ALA A 82 21.48 -10.56 4.25
CA ALA A 82 22.80 -10.79 3.64
C ALA A 82 23.46 -9.47 3.25
N ILE A 83 22.69 -8.54 2.67
CA ILE A 83 23.14 -7.19 2.31
C ILE A 83 23.65 -6.43 3.55
N GLU A 84 22.88 -6.46 4.65
CA GLU A 84 23.24 -5.80 5.91
C GLU A 84 24.54 -6.37 6.48
N VAL A 85 24.69 -7.71 6.52
CA VAL A 85 25.92 -8.36 7.01
C VAL A 85 27.13 -8.01 6.16
N ILE A 86 27.01 -8.02 4.83
CA ILE A 86 28.10 -7.61 3.93
C ILE A 86 28.51 -6.16 4.22
N ALA A 87 27.54 -5.26 4.35
CA ALA A 87 27.80 -3.84 4.55
C ALA A 87 28.42 -3.54 5.92
N GLU A 88 27.92 -4.15 7.00
CA GLU A 88 28.46 -4.03 8.34
C GLU A 88 29.89 -4.54 8.41
N ARG A 89 30.15 -5.75 7.88
CA ARG A 89 31.50 -6.33 7.85
C ARG A 89 32.47 -5.47 7.07
N ALA A 90 32.08 -5.05 5.86
CA ALA A 90 32.94 -4.21 5.03
C ALA A 90 33.29 -2.89 5.71
N THR A 91 32.32 -2.27 6.38
CA THR A 91 32.53 -1.06 7.16
C THR A 91 33.49 -1.30 8.32
N ALA A 92 33.31 -2.40 9.07
CA ALA A 92 34.18 -2.78 10.19
C ALA A 92 35.62 -3.09 9.75
N GLU A 93 35.79 -3.65 8.56
CA GLU A 93 37.09 -3.98 7.96
C GLU A 93 37.73 -2.79 7.20
N GLY A 94 37.04 -1.66 7.10
CA GLY A 94 37.52 -0.48 6.37
C GLY A 94 37.48 -0.63 4.84
N HIS A 95 36.71 -1.60 4.34
CA HIS A 95 36.47 -1.77 2.90
C HIS A 95 35.41 -0.79 2.41
N PRO A 96 35.69 -0.03 1.33
CA PRO A 96 34.75 0.97 0.83
C PRO A 96 33.51 0.31 0.23
N LEU A 97 32.34 0.85 0.57
CA LEU A 97 31.08 0.49 -0.07
C LEU A 97 30.86 1.28 -1.37
N PRO A 98 30.10 0.75 -2.34
CA PRO A 98 29.98 1.33 -3.69
C PRO A 98 28.99 2.51 -3.74
N LEU A 99 29.31 3.62 -3.06
CA LEU A 99 28.42 4.79 -2.89
C LEU A 99 27.82 5.33 -4.20
N SER A 100 28.63 5.48 -5.26
CA SER A 100 28.14 6.00 -6.54
C SER A 100 27.11 5.06 -7.16
N ALA A 101 27.37 3.75 -7.16
CA ALA A 101 26.46 2.78 -7.74
C ALA A 101 25.18 2.61 -6.92
N LEU A 102 25.25 2.74 -5.58
CA LEU A 102 24.07 2.79 -4.71
C LEU A 102 23.20 4.01 -5.02
N ARG A 103 23.82 5.18 -5.25
CA ARG A 103 23.11 6.40 -5.66
C ARG A 103 22.43 6.24 -7.01
N ASP A 104 23.12 5.67 -7.99
CA ASP A 104 22.54 5.41 -9.32
C ASP A 104 21.35 4.44 -9.22
N PHE A 105 21.47 3.39 -8.40
CA PHE A 105 20.40 2.44 -8.13
C PHE A 105 19.19 3.10 -7.43
N LEU A 106 19.44 3.96 -6.43
CA LEU A 106 18.40 4.71 -5.74
C LEU A 106 17.65 5.68 -6.68
N ASN A 107 18.35 6.30 -7.64
CA ASN A 107 17.74 7.23 -8.59
C ASN A 107 16.93 6.53 -9.69
N ASP A 108 17.15 5.24 -9.93
CA ASP A 108 16.34 4.45 -10.84
C ASP A 108 14.98 4.11 -10.20
N ARG A 109 13.98 4.96 -10.45
CA ARG A 109 12.59 4.81 -9.97
C ARG A 109 11.89 3.54 -10.49
N GLY A 110 12.48 2.81 -11.45
CA GLY A 110 11.99 1.51 -11.91
C GLY A 110 12.41 0.33 -11.04
N GLN A 111 13.36 0.52 -10.12
CA GLN A 111 13.75 -0.52 -9.16
C GLN A 111 12.71 -0.67 -8.03
N SER A 112 12.73 -1.83 -7.38
CA SER A 112 11.92 -2.15 -6.19
C SER A 112 11.93 -0.99 -5.18
N PRO A 113 10.76 -0.51 -4.72
CA PRO A 113 10.66 0.44 -3.61
C PRO A 113 11.45 0.04 -2.37
N GLU A 114 11.41 -1.24 -2.00
CA GLU A 114 12.08 -1.80 -0.83
C GLU A 114 13.60 -1.89 -1.03
N ALA A 115 14.06 -2.29 -2.22
CA ALA A 115 15.49 -2.29 -2.53
C ALA A 115 16.06 -0.87 -2.56
N ARG A 116 15.29 0.09 -3.09
CA ARG A 116 15.69 1.51 -3.10
C ARG A 116 15.78 2.07 -1.69
N ARG A 117 14.86 1.72 -0.79
CA ARG A 117 14.99 2.03 0.64
C ARG A 117 16.30 1.49 1.19
N LEU A 118 16.59 0.20 0.98
CA LEU A 118 17.80 -0.42 1.52
C LEU A 118 19.06 0.25 0.97
N ALA A 119 19.08 0.60 -0.32
CA ALA A 119 20.18 1.37 -0.92
C ALA A 119 20.36 2.73 -0.22
N PHE A 120 19.26 3.46 0.06
CA PHE A 120 19.30 4.71 0.82
C PHE A 120 19.85 4.53 2.23
N GLU A 121 19.47 3.46 2.94
CA GLU A 121 20.00 3.13 4.28
C GLU A 121 21.50 2.82 4.26
N LEU A 122 21.97 2.07 3.26
CA LEU A 122 23.40 1.82 3.05
C LEU A 122 24.15 3.12 2.76
N MET A 123 23.59 4.02 1.96
CA MET A 123 24.19 5.33 1.69
C MET A 123 24.30 6.19 2.95
N LEU A 124 23.30 6.16 3.83
CA LEU A 124 23.33 6.86 5.13
C LEU A 124 24.48 6.37 6.03
N ALA A 125 24.82 5.08 5.97
CA ALA A 125 25.95 4.52 6.72
C ALA A 125 27.32 4.99 6.19
N ILE A 126 27.41 5.35 4.90
CA ILE A 126 28.64 5.78 4.24
C ILE A 126 28.84 7.30 4.34
N ASP A 127 27.81 8.07 3.97
CA ASP A 127 27.82 9.53 3.94
C ASP A 127 26.42 10.06 4.31
N ARG A 128 26.18 10.17 5.62
CA ARG A 128 24.89 10.63 6.16
C ARG A 128 24.52 12.02 5.65
N GLY A 129 25.45 12.98 5.66
CA GLY A 129 25.15 14.38 5.37
C GLY A 129 24.68 14.58 3.92
N THR A 130 25.41 14.04 2.95
CA THR A 130 25.01 14.12 1.54
C THR A 130 23.74 13.35 1.27
N THR A 131 23.57 12.19 1.91
CA THR A 131 22.41 11.31 1.70
C THR A 131 21.13 11.91 2.28
N GLU A 132 21.16 12.47 3.49
CA GLU A 132 20.01 13.18 4.09
C GLU A 132 19.60 14.40 3.24
N GLY A 133 20.57 15.06 2.57
CA GLY A 133 20.31 16.13 1.63
C GLY A 133 19.46 15.73 0.41
N MET A 134 19.32 14.43 0.12
CA MET A 134 18.48 13.91 -0.96
C MET A 134 17.00 13.81 -0.57
N ILE A 135 16.67 13.74 0.72
CA ILE A 135 15.31 13.48 1.22
C ILE A 135 14.23 14.38 0.59
N PRO A 136 14.42 15.71 0.43
CA PRO A 136 13.41 16.57 -0.19
C PRO A 136 13.00 16.15 -1.60
N SER A 137 13.89 15.48 -2.35
CA SER A 137 13.61 15.01 -3.71
C SER A 137 12.66 13.81 -3.76
N PHE A 138 12.40 13.14 -2.63
CA PHE A 138 11.55 11.95 -2.59
C PHE A 138 10.06 12.24 -2.39
N ILE A 139 9.65 13.51 -2.46
CA ILE A 139 8.26 13.90 -2.14
C ILE A 139 7.20 13.26 -3.06
N ASP A 140 7.57 12.94 -4.30
CA ASP A 140 6.73 12.24 -5.27
C ASP A 140 7.25 10.81 -5.58
N ASP A 141 8.14 10.28 -4.74
CA ASP A 141 8.81 9.01 -4.98
C ASP A 141 7.82 7.81 -5.00
N PRO A 142 8.02 6.79 -5.87
CA PRO A 142 7.18 5.59 -5.90
C PRO A 142 7.35 4.68 -4.67
N SER A 143 8.39 4.87 -3.87
CA SER A 143 8.56 4.24 -2.57
C SER A 143 7.90 5.06 -1.48
N ASN A 144 6.87 4.51 -0.85
CA ASN A 144 6.20 5.15 0.27
C ASN A 144 7.15 5.43 1.43
N GLU A 145 8.17 4.59 1.67
CA GLU A 145 9.12 4.79 2.76
C GLU A 145 10.06 5.97 2.51
N LEU A 146 10.53 6.17 1.27
CA LEU A 146 11.34 7.35 0.92
C LEU A 146 10.48 8.63 0.95
N ARG A 147 9.26 8.54 0.40
CA ARG A 147 8.27 9.61 0.44
C ARG A 147 7.91 10.02 1.86
N ARG A 148 7.78 9.07 2.78
CA ARG A 148 7.48 9.31 4.19
C ARG A 148 8.53 10.22 4.84
N ASP A 149 9.81 9.99 4.55
CA ASP A 149 10.91 10.81 5.07
C ASP A 149 10.83 12.25 4.53
N ALA A 150 10.52 12.41 3.24
CA ALA A 150 10.31 13.73 2.62
C ALA A 150 9.13 14.47 3.28
N VAL A 151 7.99 13.80 3.44
CA VAL A 151 6.81 14.35 4.11
C VAL A 151 7.15 14.73 5.55
N ALA A 152 7.90 13.90 6.28
CA ALA A 152 8.29 14.20 7.66
C ALA A 152 9.08 15.51 7.78
N GLN A 153 10.00 15.79 6.86
CA GLN A 153 10.72 17.07 6.83
C GLN A 153 9.79 18.26 6.58
N ILE A 154 8.83 18.11 5.65
CA ILE A 154 7.83 19.16 5.37
C ILE A 154 6.94 19.40 6.59
N LEU A 155 6.56 18.35 7.33
CA LEU A 155 5.78 18.49 8.57
C LEU A 155 6.55 19.24 9.66
N VAL A 156 7.85 18.98 9.81
CA VAL A 156 8.70 19.75 10.74
C VAL A 156 8.74 21.22 10.36
N GLU A 157 8.87 21.53 9.07
CA GLU A 157 8.85 22.91 8.58
C GLU A 157 7.49 23.59 8.79
N ALA A 158 6.38 22.92 8.45
CA ALA A 158 5.04 23.43 8.67
C ALA A 158 4.77 23.74 10.16
N LYS A 159 5.24 22.88 11.07
CA LYS A 159 5.15 23.10 12.52
C LYS A 159 5.92 24.32 12.98
N LYS A 160 7.11 24.58 12.44
CA LYS A 160 7.89 25.79 12.76
C LYS A 160 7.14 27.06 12.32
N GLN A 161 6.57 27.03 11.12
CA GLN A 161 5.84 28.17 10.54
C GLN A 161 4.58 28.54 11.32
N LEU A 162 3.99 27.61 12.11
CA LEU A 162 2.84 27.92 12.99
C LEU A 162 3.16 29.00 14.04
N ALA A 163 4.44 29.18 14.42
CA ALA A 163 4.82 30.24 15.34
C ALA A 163 4.67 31.64 14.73
N ASP A 164 4.76 31.76 13.41
CA ASP A 164 4.83 33.03 12.70
C ASP A 164 3.58 33.32 11.85
N SER A 165 3.02 32.30 11.19
CA SER A 165 1.88 32.47 10.28
C SER A 165 1.13 31.17 9.99
N ASP A 166 -0.13 31.08 10.45
CA ASP A 166 -1.07 30.01 10.08
C ASP A 166 -1.23 29.85 8.57
N LYS A 167 -1.18 30.96 7.82
CA LYS A 167 -1.32 30.94 6.36
C LYS A 167 -0.13 30.24 5.69
N ALA A 168 1.10 30.54 6.14
CA ALA A 168 2.30 29.89 5.61
C ALA A 168 2.32 28.40 6.00
N ALA A 169 2.05 28.09 7.27
CA ALA A 169 1.97 26.72 7.76
C ALA A 169 0.91 25.91 7.01
N ALA A 170 -0.28 26.47 6.77
CA ALA A 170 -1.34 25.80 6.02
C ALA A 170 -0.95 25.48 4.56
N GLN A 171 -0.16 26.34 3.92
CA GLN A 171 0.37 26.06 2.58
C GLN A 171 1.35 24.88 2.61
N THR A 172 2.26 24.86 3.58
CA THR A 172 3.25 23.80 3.74
C THR A 172 2.61 22.46 4.14
N TYR A 173 1.62 22.47 5.06
CA TYR A 173 0.84 21.28 5.37
C TYR A 173 0.03 20.78 4.17
N ARG A 174 -0.44 21.66 3.28
CA ARG A 174 -1.12 21.23 2.04
C ARG A 174 -0.17 20.50 1.10
N GLN A 175 1.06 21.00 0.95
CA GLN A 175 2.11 20.30 0.20
C GLN A 175 2.40 18.91 0.80
N ALA A 176 2.50 18.82 2.14
CA ALA A 176 2.64 17.53 2.82
C ALA A 176 1.45 16.61 2.55
N LEU A 177 0.22 17.14 2.59
CA LEU A 177 -1.00 16.35 2.35
C LEU A 177 -1.03 15.77 0.94
N ASP A 178 -0.73 16.55 -0.09
CA ASP A 178 -0.74 16.10 -1.48
C ASP A 178 0.22 14.92 -1.70
N ALA A 179 1.33 14.93 -0.97
CA ALA A 179 2.36 13.90 -1.04
C ALA A 179 2.12 12.71 -0.12
N ALA A 180 1.53 12.90 1.07
CA ALA A 180 1.40 11.88 2.10
C ALA A 180 0.58 10.66 1.64
N ARG A 181 1.02 9.46 2.04
CA ARG A 181 0.30 8.20 1.80
C ARG A 181 0.07 7.39 3.06
N ASP A 182 0.80 7.68 4.14
CA ASP A 182 0.64 7.05 5.42
C ASP A 182 -0.49 7.68 6.24
N VAL A 183 -1.29 6.83 6.86
CA VAL A 183 -2.49 7.23 7.62
C VAL A 183 -2.14 8.16 8.78
N ASP A 184 -1.06 7.89 9.50
CA ASP A 184 -0.65 8.66 10.67
C ASP A 184 -0.19 10.08 10.29
N GLN A 185 0.59 10.23 9.22
CA GLN A 185 0.98 11.55 8.70
C GLN A 185 -0.24 12.35 8.23
N ILE A 186 -1.18 11.71 7.53
CA ILE A 186 -2.41 12.37 7.08
C ILE A 186 -3.28 12.78 8.29
N GLN A 187 -3.37 11.94 9.32
CA GLN A 187 -4.07 12.26 10.57
C GLN A 187 -3.44 13.45 11.31
N GLU A 188 -2.12 13.51 11.36
CA GLU A 188 -1.38 14.64 11.93
C GLU A 188 -1.69 15.95 11.17
N ILE A 189 -1.65 15.90 9.84
CA ILE A 189 -1.98 17.05 8.99
C ILE A 189 -3.44 17.48 9.18
N ALA A 190 -4.37 16.50 9.23
CA ALA A 190 -5.78 16.77 9.43
C ALA A 190 -6.08 17.45 10.76
N LYS A 191 -5.38 17.02 11.82
CA LYS A 191 -5.45 17.66 13.13
C LYS A 191 -4.97 19.11 13.05
N ALA A 192 -3.81 19.38 12.45
CA ALA A 192 -3.28 20.73 12.29
C ALA A 192 -4.24 21.65 11.50
N PHE A 193 -4.83 21.16 10.41
CA PHE A 193 -5.85 21.90 9.66
C PHE A 193 -7.07 22.24 10.53
N THR A 194 -7.57 21.27 11.31
CA THR A 194 -8.72 21.48 12.19
C THR A 194 -8.43 22.54 13.25
N GLU A 195 -7.23 22.52 13.84
CA GLU A 195 -6.78 23.51 14.83
C GLU A 195 -6.69 24.93 14.24
N MET A 196 -6.35 25.04 12.95
CA MET A 196 -6.39 26.31 12.20
C MET A 196 -7.80 26.70 11.69
N GLY A 197 -8.85 25.92 12.03
CA GLY A 197 -10.21 26.15 11.54
C GLY A 197 -10.41 25.85 10.04
N LEU A 198 -9.46 25.14 9.42
CA LEU A 198 -9.49 24.73 8.02
C LEU A 198 -10.10 23.33 7.89
N LYS A 199 -10.77 23.08 6.75
CA LYS A 199 -11.39 21.78 6.44
C LYS A 199 -10.59 21.04 5.39
N ILE A 200 -10.49 19.71 5.55
CA ILE A 200 -9.98 18.77 4.55
C ILE A 200 -11.08 17.77 4.23
N ASP A 201 -11.29 17.50 2.95
CA ASP A 201 -12.10 16.37 2.50
C ASP A 201 -11.29 15.07 2.59
N LEU A 202 -11.17 14.55 3.82
CA LEU A 202 -10.46 13.29 4.09
C LEU A 202 -11.07 12.10 3.35
N PRO A 203 -12.42 11.95 3.26
CA PRO A 203 -13.00 10.89 2.45
C PRO A 203 -12.56 10.92 1.00
N ARG A 204 -12.37 12.10 0.39
CA ARG A 204 -11.84 12.22 -0.97
C ARG A 204 -10.35 11.95 -1.02
N HIS A 205 -9.58 12.52 -0.10
CA HIS A 205 -8.13 12.33 -0.07
C HIS A 205 -7.73 10.84 0.05
N PHE A 206 -8.43 10.08 0.89
CA PHE A 206 -8.22 8.63 1.04
C PHE A 206 -8.91 7.76 -0.02
N GLY A 207 -9.88 8.31 -0.76
CA GLY A 207 -10.69 7.54 -1.71
C GLY A 207 -11.75 6.66 -1.03
N PHE A 208 -12.19 7.00 0.19
CA PHE A 208 -13.28 6.29 0.87
C PHE A 208 -14.60 6.38 0.08
N LEU A 209 -15.34 5.28 0.09
CA LEU A 209 -16.68 5.16 -0.45
C LEU A 209 -17.69 5.41 0.67
N THR A 210 -18.48 6.48 0.54
CA THR A 210 -19.31 7.00 1.64
C THR A 210 -20.81 6.83 1.43
N ASN A 211 -21.25 6.42 0.23
CA ASN A 211 -22.65 6.23 -0.11
C ASN A 211 -22.89 4.78 -0.48
N TRP A 212 -23.93 4.15 0.04
CA TRP A 212 -24.18 2.73 -0.13
C TRP A 212 -25.67 2.48 -0.32
N LYS A 213 -26.00 1.38 -1.01
CA LYS A 213 -27.29 0.70 -0.85
C LYS A 213 -27.05 -0.48 0.07
N VAL A 214 -27.87 -0.66 1.09
CA VAL A 214 -27.74 -1.79 2.02
C VAL A 214 -29.01 -2.60 2.07
N VAL A 215 -28.89 -3.92 2.28
CA VAL A 215 -30.02 -4.82 2.50
C VAL A 215 -29.71 -5.85 3.58
N GLY A 216 -30.71 -6.15 4.41
CA GLY A 216 -30.60 -7.02 5.58
C GLY A 216 -31.60 -6.60 6.66
N PRO A 217 -31.54 -7.21 7.86
CA PRO A 217 -30.66 -8.31 8.21
C PRO A 217 -31.17 -9.67 7.72
N PHE A 218 -30.28 -10.45 7.11
CA PHE A 218 -30.40 -11.90 6.94
C PHE A 218 -29.91 -12.61 8.21
N HIS A 219 -30.11 -13.92 8.32
CA HIS A 219 -29.63 -14.68 9.46
C HIS A 219 -28.11 -14.92 9.38
N ASN A 220 -27.48 -15.02 10.55
CA ASN A 220 -26.11 -15.52 10.73
C ASN A 220 -26.08 -16.46 11.94
N LEU A 221 -27.12 -17.29 12.10
CA LEU A 221 -27.26 -18.24 13.22
C LEU A 221 -26.04 -19.17 13.22
N GLU A 222 -25.40 -19.33 14.37
CA GLU A 222 -24.17 -20.14 14.49
C GLU A 222 -23.08 -19.76 13.48
N ARG A 223 -23.06 -18.48 13.04
CA ARG A 223 -22.14 -17.93 12.02
C ARG A 223 -22.30 -18.53 10.61
N ALA A 224 -23.36 -19.29 10.36
CA ALA A 224 -23.63 -19.93 9.08
C ALA A 224 -23.81 -18.91 7.93
N GLY A 225 -24.29 -17.72 8.25
CA GLY A 225 -24.53 -16.63 7.31
C GLY A 225 -23.27 -16.21 6.54
N PHE A 226 -22.05 -16.44 7.05
CA PHE A 226 -20.83 -16.22 6.27
C PHE A 226 -20.76 -17.15 5.04
N ALA A 227 -20.94 -18.46 5.26
CA ALA A 227 -20.81 -19.49 4.23
C ALA A 227 -22.05 -19.57 3.33
N GLU A 228 -23.25 -19.42 3.91
CA GLU A 228 -24.51 -19.49 3.20
C GLU A 228 -24.61 -18.43 2.11
N LYS A 229 -25.07 -18.83 0.93
CA LYS A 229 -25.27 -17.93 -0.20
C LYS A 229 -26.66 -17.31 -0.13
N PHE A 230 -26.73 -15.98 -0.01
CA PHE A 230 -27.98 -15.24 -0.10
C PHE A 230 -28.18 -14.66 -1.50
N ALA A 231 -29.43 -14.39 -1.89
CA ALA A 231 -29.78 -13.93 -3.24
C ALA A 231 -28.98 -12.70 -3.76
N PRO A 232 -28.61 -11.70 -2.92
CA PRO A 232 -27.75 -10.60 -3.37
C PRO A 232 -26.39 -11.02 -3.95
N GLU A 233 -25.88 -12.22 -3.62
CA GLU A 233 -24.62 -12.76 -4.15
C GLU A 233 -24.73 -13.27 -5.61
N ASP A 234 -25.93 -13.58 -6.09
CA ASP A 234 -26.17 -14.02 -7.47
C ASP A 234 -26.33 -12.83 -8.42
N ASN A 235 -27.25 -11.94 -8.08
CA ASN A 235 -27.52 -10.73 -8.84
C ASN A 235 -28.06 -9.64 -7.92
N VAL A 236 -27.50 -8.44 -8.04
CA VAL A 236 -27.97 -7.27 -7.29
C VAL A 236 -29.15 -6.65 -8.04
N THR A 237 -30.36 -6.89 -7.52
CA THR A 237 -31.60 -6.29 -8.02
C THR A 237 -32.12 -5.29 -6.99
N LEU A 238 -31.88 -3.99 -7.20
CA LEU A 238 -32.07 -2.94 -6.18
C LEU A 238 -33.53 -2.68 -5.78
N ASP A 239 -34.49 -3.12 -6.58
CA ASP A 239 -35.94 -3.02 -6.35
C ASP A 239 -36.56 -4.32 -5.81
N ALA A 240 -35.76 -5.38 -5.62
CA ALA A 240 -36.24 -6.65 -5.08
C ALA A 240 -36.43 -6.62 -3.55
N THR A 241 -37.35 -7.47 -3.09
CA THR A 241 -37.51 -7.86 -1.69
C THR A 241 -36.95 -9.27 -1.47
N TYR A 242 -36.46 -9.53 -0.26
CA TYR A 242 -35.89 -10.81 0.13
C TYR A 242 -36.44 -11.25 1.48
N ARG A 243 -36.47 -12.56 1.72
CA ARG A 243 -36.73 -13.08 3.07
C ARG A 243 -35.54 -12.78 3.98
N GLY A 244 -35.72 -11.85 4.92
CA GLY A 244 -34.76 -11.55 5.99
C GLY A 244 -34.90 -12.48 7.19
N LYS A 245 -34.20 -12.15 8.28
CA LYS A 245 -34.16 -12.96 9.51
C LYS A 245 -35.54 -13.06 10.19
N GLU A 246 -36.25 -11.94 10.32
CA GLU A 246 -37.56 -11.86 10.99
C GLU A 246 -38.68 -11.40 10.07
N ALA A 247 -38.36 -10.60 9.05
CA ALA A 247 -39.31 -10.04 8.09
C ALA A 247 -38.66 -9.93 6.71
N GLU A 248 -39.45 -9.56 5.70
CA GLU A 248 -38.90 -9.21 4.39
C GLU A 248 -38.01 -7.96 4.47
N VAL A 249 -36.95 -7.95 3.67
CA VAL A 249 -35.95 -6.88 3.62
C VAL A 249 -35.77 -6.41 2.19
N ALA A 250 -35.53 -5.12 2.01
CA ALA A 250 -35.31 -4.48 0.72
C ALA A 250 -34.09 -3.56 0.78
N TRP A 251 -33.55 -3.20 -0.38
CA TRP A 251 -32.44 -2.26 -0.44
C TRP A 251 -32.85 -0.87 0.00
N GLN A 252 -32.03 -0.23 0.82
CA GLN A 252 -32.22 1.14 1.29
C GLN A 252 -30.91 1.94 1.20
N PRO A 253 -30.95 3.26 1.01
CA PRO A 253 -29.73 4.08 1.04
C PRO A 253 -29.13 4.15 2.44
N LEU A 254 -27.81 4.10 2.52
CA LEU A 254 -27.04 4.39 3.73
C LEU A 254 -25.81 5.21 3.34
N SER A 255 -25.61 6.35 3.98
CA SER A 255 -24.41 7.17 3.78
C SER A 255 -23.74 7.51 5.11
N THR A 256 -22.47 7.88 5.05
CA THR A 256 -21.72 8.33 6.22
C THR A 256 -21.08 9.70 6.00
N GLN A 257 -21.02 10.48 7.08
CA GLN A 257 -20.29 11.75 7.16
C GLN A 257 -19.03 11.60 8.03
N ASP A 258 -18.69 10.38 8.43
CA ASP A 258 -17.46 10.10 9.17
C ASP A 258 -16.24 10.45 8.29
N PRO A 259 -15.28 11.24 8.80
CA PRO A 259 -14.14 11.71 8.00
C PRO A 259 -13.21 10.59 7.52
N TYR A 260 -13.27 9.40 8.12
CA TYR A 260 -12.52 8.21 7.71
C TYR A 260 -13.40 7.17 7.02
N GLY A 261 -14.57 7.59 6.51
CA GLY A 261 -15.43 6.76 5.67
C GLY A 261 -16.10 5.60 6.41
N LYS A 262 -16.19 5.68 7.74
CA LYS A 262 -16.78 4.61 8.53
C LYS A 262 -18.30 4.56 8.37
N VAL A 263 -18.80 3.42 7.92
CA VAL A 263 -20.22 3.10 7.78
C VAL A 263 -20.65 2.21 8.94
N ASP A 264 -21.74 2.57 9.60
CA ASP A 264 -22.31 1.84 10.74
C ASP A 264 -23.65 1.20 10.36
N LEU A 265 -23.67 -0.12 10.26
CA LEU A 265 -24.86 -0.91 9.91
C LEU A 265 -25.85 -1.02 11.08
N ASN A 266 -25.46 -0.67 12.30
CA ASN A 266 -26.41 -0.60 13.41
C ASN A 266 -27.40 0.56 13.24
N LYS A 267 -27.09 1.58 12.42
CA LYS A 267 -27.99 2.72 12.17
C LYS A 267 -29.32 2.28 11.54
N PRO A 268 -29.34 1.57 10.39
CA PRO A 268 -30.59 1.08 9.80
C PRO A 268 -31.17 -0.17 10.47
N TYR A 269 -30.33 -1.02 11.09
CA TYR A 269 -30.76 -2.36 11.54
C TYR A 269 -30.83 -2.54 13.05
N GLY A 270 -30.32 -1.60 13.83
CA GLY A 270 -30.13 -1.77 15.27
C GLY A 270 -28.96 -2.70 15.61
N LYS A 271 -28.71 -2.86 16.92
CA LYS A 271 -27.58 -3.63 17.47
C LYS A 271 -27.88 -5.13 17.55
N LEU A 272 -28.31 -5.70 16.42
CA LEU A 272 -28.73 -7.09 16.33
C LEU A 272 -27.53 -8.05 16.34
N LYS A 273 -27.80 -9.31 16.70
CA LYS A 273 -26.82 -10.40 16.76
C LYS A 273 -27.23 -11.53 15.84
N GLU A 274 -26.24 -12.30 15.39
CA GLU A 274 -26.45 -13.38 14.43
C GLU A 274 -27.20 -12.89 13.19
N VAL A 275 -26.68 -11.80 12.62
CA VAL A 275 -27.24 -11.15 11.43
C VAL A 275 -26.19 -10.97 10.34
N THR A 276 -26.63 -10.98 9.10
CA THR A 276 -25.83 -10.66 7.93
C THR A 276 -26.50 -9.51 7.17
N ALA A 277 -25.71 -8.61 6.61
CA ALA A 277 -26.20 -7.59 5.67
C ALA A 277 -25.26 -7.48 4.48
N TYR A 278 -25.78 -6.90 3.42
CA TYR A 278 -25.02 -6.54 2.23
C TYR A 278 -24.97 -5.03 2.09
N ALA A 279 -23.83 -4.53 1.59
CA ALA A 279 -23.63 -3.16 1.16
C ALA A 279 -23.17 -3.17 -0.30
N TYR A 280 -23.82 -2.38 -1.13
CA TYR A 280 -23.59 -2.27 -2.57
C TYR A 280 -23.20 -0.84 -2.95
N HIS A 281 -22.24 -0.71 -3.86
CA HIS A 281 -21.77 0.55 -4.42
C HIS A 281 -21.48 0.43 -5.92
N GLU A 282 -21.80 1.48 -6.68
CA GLU A 282 -21.41 1.61 -8.09
C GLU A 282 -20.25 2.59 -8.23
N PHE A 283 -19.16 2.10 -8.79
CA PHE A 283 -17.93 2.83 -8.97
C PHE A 283 -17.64 3.03 -10.46
N THR A 284 -17.68 4.27 -10.95
CA THR A 284 -17.32 4.55 -12.36
C THR A 284 -15.84 4.89 -12.48
N SER A 285 -15.07 4.05 -13.16
CA SER A 285 -13.65 4.32 -13.46
C SER A 285 -13.51 5.03 -14.80
N GLY A 286 -12.69 6.09 -14.87
CA GLY A 286 -12.41 6.81 -16.12
C GLY A 286 -11.65 5.97 -17.16
N GLU A 287 -10.92 4.96 -16.70
CA GLU A 287 -10.10 4.05 -17.53
C GLU A 287 -10.05 2.64 -16.93
N ALA A 288 -9.58 1.67 -17.71
CA ALA A 288 -9.27 0.34 -17.21
C ALA A 288 -7.89 0.38 -16.55
N ARG A 289 -7.78 -0.06 -15.29
CA ARG A 289 -6.54 0.04 -14.51
C ARG A 289 -6.47 -0.96 -13.37
N GLU A 290 -5.25 -1.27 -12.95
CA GLU A 290 -4.98 -1.93 -11.68
C GLU A 290 -5.35 -0.98 -10.52
N ALA A 291 -5.92 -1.53 -9.46
CA ALA A 291 -6.33 -0.81 -8.26
C ALA A 291 -6.31 -1.74 -7.05
N GLU A 292 -6.60 -1.19 -5.88
CA GLU A 292 -6.81 -1.93 -4.64
C GLU A 292 -8.13 -1.52 -3.99
N LEU A 293 -8.87 -2.53 -3.50
CA LEU A 293 -9.89 -2.34 -2.49
C LEU A 293 -9.22 -2.49 -1.13
N ARG A 294 -9.30 -1.45 -0.30
CA ARG A 294 -8.76 -1.49 1.07
C ARG A 294 -9.88 -1.38 2.10
N LEU A 295 -10.03 -2.43 2.89
CA LEU A 295 -11.13 -2.64 3.84
C LEU A 295 -10.60 -2.58 5.27
N GLY A 296 -11.32 -1.86 6.13
CA GLY A 296 -11.28 -2.05 7.58
C GLY A 296 -12.64 -2.51 8.06
N CYS A 297 -12.72 -3.66 8.73
CA CYS A 297 -13.96 -4.20 9.30
C CYS A 297 -13.67 -4.97 10.59
N LYS A 298 -14.59 -4.93 11.55
CA LYS A 298 -14.46 -5.66 12.82
C LYS A 298 -14.96 -7.10 12.74
N ASN A 299 -15.90 -7.35 11.84
CA ASN A 299 -16.64 -8.60 11.80
C ASN A 299 -16.44 -9.31 10.46
N ALA A 300 -16.96 -10.54 10.33
CA ALA A 300 -16.70 -11.35 9.15
C ALA A 300 -17.27 -10.73 7.89
N TRP A 301 -16.56 -10.92 6.77
CA TRP A 301 -16.86 -10.22 5.53
C TRP A 301 -16.46 -11.01 4.28
N LYS A 302 -17.18 -10.77 3.18
CA LYS A 302 -16.80 -11.19 1.81
C LYS A 302 -17.03 -10.03 0.86
N ILE A 303 -16.20 -9.89 -0.17
CA ILE A 303 -16.32 -8.80 -1.13
C ILE A 303 -16.23 -9.32 -2.57
N TRP A 304 -17.09 -8.75 -3.42
CA TRP A 304 -17.16 -9.04 -4.85
C TRP A 304 -16.94 -7.76 -5.64
N LEU A 305 -16.32 -7.92 -6.81
CA LEU A 305 -16.19 -6.89 -7.83
C LEU A 305 -16.81 -7.43 -9.12
N ASN A 306 -17.78 -6.71 -9.70
CA ASN A 306 -18.44 -7.09 -10.94
C ASN A 306 -19.05 -8.51 -10.90
N GLY A 307 -19.55 -8.94 -9.73
CA GLY A 307 -20.12 -10.26 -9.50
C GLY A 307 -19.10 -11.37 -9.21
N GLU A 308 -17.80 -11.11 -9.34
CA GLU A 308 -16.74 -12.07 -9.05
C GLU A 308 -16.23 -11.91 -7.61
N LEU A 309 -16.13 -13.03 -6.87
CA LEU A 309 -15.62 -13.02 -5.49
C LEU A 309 -14.14 -12.64 -5.51
N VAL A 310 -13.78 -11.57 -4.80
CA VAL A 310 -12.39 -11.13 -4.65
C VAL A 310 -11.75 -11.86 -3.47
N PHE A 311 -12.35 -11.75 -2.28
CA PHE A 311 -11.84 -12.38 -1.06
C PHE A 311 -12.88 -12.37 0.07
N GLY A 312 -12.59 -13.06 1.16
CA GLY A 312 -13.36 -12.95 2.40
C GLY A 312 -12.66 -13.57 3.60
N ARG A 313 -13.06 -13.15 4.81
CA ARG A 313 -12.55 -13.69 6.07
C ARG A 313 -13.67 -13.89 7.08
N ASP A 314 -13.71 -15.08 7.67
CA ASP A 314 -14.64 -15.43 8.74
C ASP A 314 -14.04 -15.10 10.12
N GLU A 315 -13.74 -13.81 10.33
CA GLU A 315 -13.09 -13.31 11.54
C GLU A 315 -14.01 -12.29 12.24
N TYR A 316 -14.24 -12.44 13.55
CA TYR A 316 -15.11 -11.55 14.33
C TYR A 316 -14.36 -10.83 15.44
N HIS A 317 -14.81 -9.61 15.73
CA HIS A 317 -14.30 -8.71 16.77
C HIS A 317 -12.79 -8.52 16.75
N ARG A 318 -12.22 -8.51 15.54
CA ARG A 318 -10.84 -8.06 15.35
C ARG A 318 -10.84 -6.54 15.42
N GLY A 319 -9.79 -5.96 15.99
CA GLY A 319 -9.61 -4.50 15.92
C GLY A 319 -9.71 -4.03 14.48
N GLN A 320 -10.33 -2.88 14.24
CA GLN A 320 -10.45 -2.28 12.91
C GLN A 320 -9.34 -1.26 12.73
N ARG A 321 -8.52 -1.44 11.68
CA ARG A 321 -7.56 -0.43 11.23
C ARG A 321 -7.91 0.00 9.81
N ILE A 322 -7.55 1.24 9.47
CA ILE A 322 -7.56 1.68 8.07
C ILE A 322 -6.64 0.75 7.29
N ASP A 323 -7.09 0.31 6.11
CA ASP A 323 -6.33 -0.56 5.20
C ASP A 323 -5.89 -1.92 5.80
N GLN A 324 -6.66 -2.44 6.76
CA GLN A 324 -6.38 -3.74 7.40
C GLN A 324 -6.29 -4.89 6.39
N TYR A 325 -7.16 -4.87 5.38
CA TYR A 325 -7.14 -5.82 4.27
C TYR A 325 -6.97 -5.05 2.97
N LYS A 326 -5.95 -5.40 2.19
CA LYS A 326 -5.65 -4.82 0.87
C LYS A 326 -5.84 -5.89 -0.18
N MET A 327 -6.67 -5.63 -1.17
CA MET A 327 -7.05 -6.60 -2.20
C MET A 327 -6.78 -6.01 -3.57
N PRO A 328 -5.75 -6.49 -4.29
CA PRO A 328 -5.50 -6.11 -5.67
C PRO A 328 -6.71 -6.49 -6.55
N ILE A 329 -7.12 -5.56 -7.40
CA ILE A 329 -8.25 -5.72 -8.31
C ILE A 329 -7.96 -5.04 -9.66
N LYS A 330 -8.75 -5.39 -10.67
CA LYS A 330 -8.74 -4.73 -11.98
C LYS A 330 -10.06 -4.03 -12.23
N LEU A 331 -10.02 -2.71 -12.31
CA LEU A 331 -11.18 -1.91 -12.71
C LEU A 331 -11.34 -1.93 -14.22
N ARG A 332 -12.58 -2.10 -14.69
CA ARG A 332 -12.96 -1.86 -16.08
C ARG A 332 -13.19 -0.37 -16.27
N LYS A 333 -12.94 0.15 -17.49
CA LYS A 333 -13.40 1.50 -17.84
C LYS A 333 -14.93 1.53 -17.77
N GLY A 334 -15.49 2.60 -17.19
CA GLY A 334 -16.93 2.74 -16.97
C GLY A 334 -17.37 2.14 -15.65
N SER A 335 -18.59 1.60 -15.61
CA SER A 335 -19.21 1.11 -14.39
C SER A 335 -18.55 -0.17 -13.86
N ASN A 336 -18.30 -0.19 -12.56
CA ASN A 336 -17.92 -1.36 -11.79
C ASN A 336 -18.85 -1.46 -10.58
N THR A 337 -19.23 -2.67 -10.20
CA THR A 337 -20.07 -2.92 -9.03
C THR A 337 -19.27 -3.53 -7.91
N ILE A 338 -19.48 -3.04 -6.69
CA ILE A 338 -18.85 -3.57 -5.48
C ILE A 338 -19.96 -4.03 -4.55
N LEU A 339 -19.90 -5.30 -4.14
CA LEU A 339 -20.80 -5.88 -3.16
C LEU A 339 -19.97 -6.35 -1.96
N LEU A 340 -20.39 -5.98 -0.76
CA LEU A 340 -19.75 -6.34 0.50
C LEU A 340 -20.77 -7.03 1.39
N LYS A 341 -20.49 -8.27 1.77
CA LYS A 341 -21.23 -9.02 2.79
C LYS A 341 -20.58 -8.79 4.14
N LEU A 342 -21.38 -8.54 5.17
CA LEU A 342 -20.95 -8.22 6.52
C LEU A 342 -21.78 -9.03 7.50
N CYS A 343 -21.13 -9.83 8.34
CA CYS A 343 -21.79 -10.70 9.30
C CYS A 343 -21.50 -10.22 10.73
N GLN A 344 -22.47 -10.28 11.62
CA GLN A 344 -22.35 -10.06 13.06
C GLN A 344 -22.70 -11.36 13.79
N ASN A 345 -21.93 -11.71 14.82
CA ASN A 345 -22.06 -13.00 15.50
C ASN A 345 -22.97 -12.92 16.75
N GLU A 346 -22.98 -13.99 17.53
CA GLU A 346 -23.81 -14.22 18.70
C GLU A 346 -23.33 -13.55 20.00
N GLN A 347 -22.09 -13.04 20.03
CA GLN A 347 -21.49 -12.52 21.26
C GLN A 347 -22.20 -11.27 21.76
N LYS A 348 -22.39 -11.14 23.09
CA LYS A 348 -23.23 -10.09 23.71
C LYS A 348 -22.48 -9.12 24.61
N GLN A 349 -21.16 -9.23 24.72
CA GLN A 349 -20.35 -8.30 25.52
C GLN A 349 -20.37 -6.90 24.91
N ASP A 350 -20.28 -5.85 25.73
CA ASP A 350 -20.43 -4.46 25.26
C ASP A 350 -19.47 -4.06 24.14
N TRP A 351 -18.27 -4.64 24.12
CA TRP A 351 -17.26 -4.40 23.08
C TRP A 351 -17.56 -5.07 21.73
N THR A 352 -18.57 -5.94 21.65
CA THR A 352 -18.94 -6.72 20.45
C THR A 352 -20.04 -6.06 19.63
N VAL A 353 -20.53 -4.89 20.06
CA VAL A 353 -21.73 -4.24 19.52
C VAL A 353 -21.48 -3.59 18.16
N GLN A 354 -20.24 -3.22 17.87
CA GLN A 354 -19.92 -2.49 16.64
C GLN A 354 -20.11 -3.36 15.41
N TRP A 355 -20.84 -2.82 14.43
CA TRP A 355 -21.04 -3.42 13.13
C TRP A 355 -20.72 -2.39 12.06
N GLU A 356 -19.42 -2.15 11.93
CA GLU A 356 -18.86 -1.04 11.18
C GLU A 356 -17.88 -1.55 10.12
N PHE A 357 -17.83 -0.84 9.00
CA PHE A 357 -16.81 -1.05 7.98
C PHE A 357 -16.39 0.28 7.35
N GLN A 358 -15.25 0.30 6.67
CA GLN A 358 -14.83 1.37 5.79
C GLN A 358 -14.13 0.76 4.59
N LEU A 359 -14.46 1.21 3.39
CA LEU A 359 -13.86 0.74 2.15
C LEU A 359 -13.39 1.94 1.32
N ARG A 360 -12.18 1.84 0.76
CA ARG A 360 -11.64 2.81 -0.19
C ARG A 360 -11.09 2.14 -1.43
N VAL A 361 -10.98 2.92 -2.50
CA VAL A 361 -10.36 2.52 -3.77
C VAL A 361 -9.11 3.38 -4.00
N CYS A 362 -7.96 2.74 -4.16
CA CYS A 362 -6.68 3.42 -4.38
C CYS A 362 -5.75 2.61 -5.28
N ASP A 363 -4.62 3.19 -5.68
CA ASP A 363 -3.52 2.42 -6.29
C ASP A 363 -2.72 1.64 -5.23
N ALA A 364 -1.68 0.92 -5.67
CA ALA A 364 -0.81 0.13 -4.79
C ALA A 364 -0.05 1.00 -3.77
N MET A 365 0.25 2.25 -4.12
CA MET A 365 0.88 3.22 -3.19
C MET A 365 -0.12 3.76 -2.17
N GLY A 366 -1.42 3.64 -2.42
CA GLY A 366 -2.48 4.18 -1.58
C GLY A 366 -2.99 5.55 -2.02
N THR A 367 -2.64 6.01 -3.22
CA THR A 367 -3.22 7.20 -3.85
C THR A 367 -4.67 6.93 -4.21
N ALA A 368 -5.60 7.80 -3.80
CA ALA A 368 -7.01 7.61 -4.09
C ALA A 368 -7.28 7.51 -5.59
N ILE A 369 -8.08 6.53 -5.99
CA ILE A 369 -8.68 6.46 -7.32
C ILE A 369 -10.13 6.88 -7.14
N LEU A 370 -10.45 8.08 -7.63
CA LEU A 370 -11.78 8.66 -7.48
C LEU A 370 -12.70 8.21 -8.61
N ALA A 371 -13.92 7.81 -8.24
CA ALA A 371 -14.95 7.49 -9.20
C ALA A 371 -15.39 8.76 -9.96
N THR A 372 -15.58 8.67 -11.27
CA THR A 372 -16.05 9.82 -12.07
C THR A 372 -17.52 10.16 -11.80
N ASN A 373 -18.28 9.25 -11.21
CA ASN A 373 -19.64 9.48 -10.71
C ASN A 373 -19.68 9.94 -9.23
N ARG A 374 -18.52 10.19 -8.60
CA ARG A 374 -18.46 10.72 -7.23
C ARG A 374 -19.03 12.15 -7.23
N PRO A 375 -19.95 12.49 -6.31
CA PRO A 375 -20.39 13.87 -6.14
C PRO A 375 -19.21 14.80 -5.85
N GLU A 376 -19.24 16.00 -6.44
CA GLU A 376 -18.26 17.04 -6.09
C GLU A 376 -18.40 17.43 -4.61
N PRO A 377 -17.31 17.81 -3.94
CA PRO A 377 -17.37 18.31 -2.57
C PRO A 377 -18.37 19.46 -2.51
N SER A 378 -19.28 19.44 -1.55
CA SER A 378 -20.18 20.57 -1.35
C SER A 378 -19.34 21.81 -1.05
N THR A 379 -19.31 22.77 -1.98
CA THR A 379 -18.68 24.09 -1.81
C THR A 379 -19.54 24.93 -0.88
N THR A 380 -19.70 24.51 0.36
CA THR A 380 -20.31 25.32 1.40
C THR A 380 -19.19 26.10 2.07
N ARG A 381 -19.10 27.38 1.68
CA ARG A 381 -18.17 28.40 2.19
C ARG A 381 -18.15 28.48 3.70
#